data_AF-A0A369TRJ8-F1
#
_entry.id   AF-A0A369TRJ8-F1
#
_cell.length_a   1.000
_cell.length_b   1.000
_cell.length_c   1.000
_cell.angle_alpha   90.00
_cell.angle_beta   90.00
_cell.angle_gamma   90.00
#
_symmetry.space_group_name_H-M   'P 1'
#
loop_
_entity.id
_entity.type
_entity.pdbx_description
1 polymer ?
#
loop_
_entity_poly.entity_id
_entity_poly.type
_entity_poly.pdbx_seq_one_letter_code
_entity_poly.pdbx_strand_id
1 'polypeptide(L)'
;MIRRDRRQTCLPRYRSRPADTAEAFARDTVERLLAAMTRHGSFADAVQGAPGFDSNVLPDGIRLVSHRAQMTGAVLARDTAGLSFAGLTAERLAHDVMDPVLRDLFGEAAHWRGMGALLTGMLETPRLLLRFECETALVDPLFGGDALRGGALILQTAPQHAPLH
;
A
#
# COMPACT_ATOMS: atom_id res chain seq x y z
N MET A 1 -48.05 -5.49 10.15
CA MET A 1 -47.40 -4.17 10.35
C MET A 1 -46.01 -4.41 10.94
N ILE A 2 -44.95 -4.43 10.11
CA ILE A 2 -43.61 -4.89 10.53
C ILE A 2 -42.77 -3.70 11.00
N ARG A 3 -42.38 -3.68 12.28
CA ARG A 3 -41.39 -2.71 12.79
C ARG A 3 -39.99 -3.13 12.29
N ARG A 4 -39.37 -2.31 11.44
CA ARG A 4 -37.96 -2.47 11.08
C ARG A 4 -37.08 -2.04 12.26
N ASP A 5 -36.39 -3.00 12.86
CA ASP A 5 -35.42 -2.76 13.95
C ASP A 5 -34.20 -2.00 13.39
N ARG A 6 -34.21 -0.67 13.50
CA ARG A 6 -33.10 0.20 13.09
C ARG A 6 -31.96 0.10 14.10
N ARG A 7 -31.26 -1.04 14.09
CA ARG A 7 -29.94 -1.15 14.72
C ARG A 7 -28.96 -0.30 13.94
N GLN A 8 -28.83 0.96 14.34
CA GLN A 8 -27.68 1.77 13.97
C GLN A 8 -26.45 1.10 14.56
N THR A 9 -25.69 0.39 13.73
CA THR A 9 -24.33 -0.02 14.04
C THR A 9 -23.52 1.26 14.23
N CYS A 10 -23.36 1.67 15.50
CA CYS A 10 -22.47 2.75 15.88
C CYS A 10 -21.03 2.33 15.58
N LEU A 11 -20.59 2.51 14.33
CA LEU A 11 -19.19 2.40 13.95
C LEU A 11 -18.37 3.23 14.95
N PRO A 12 -17.32 2.65 15.57
CA PRO A 12 -16.56 3.35 16.59
C PRO A 12 -15.97 4.61 15.98
N ARG A 13 -16.28 5.78 16.57
CA ARG A 13 -15.85 7.08 16.05
C ARG A 13 -14.34 7.07 15.83
N TYR A 14 -13.94 7.07 14.56
CA TYR A 14 -12.54 7.05 14.15
C TYR A 14 -11.85 8.29 14.73
N ARG A 15 -11.06 8.09 15.79
CA ARG A 15 -10.17 9.13 16.31
C ARG A 15 -9.12 9.37 15.23
N SER A 16 -9.09 10.58 14.69
CA SER A 16 -8.09 11.03 13.74
C SER A 16 -6.69 10.78 14.31
N ARG A 17 -6.02 9.75 13.78
CA ARG A 17 -4.65 9.37 14.13
C ARG A 17 -3.69 10.52 13.76
N PRO A 18 -2.67 10.84 14.58
CA PRO A 18 -1.69 11.87 14.22
C PRO A 18 -1.01 11.53 12.88
N ALA A 19 -0.89 12.53 12.01
CA ALA A 19 -0.45 12.39 10.61
C ALA A 19 0.85 11.59 10.46
N ASP A 20 1.87 12.01 11.19
CA ASP A 20 3.23 11.45 11.23
C ASP A 20 3.22 9.96 11.65
N THR A 21 2.30 9.56 12.53
CA THR A 21 2.17 8.16 12.95
C THR A 21 1.45 7.27 11.93
N ALA A 22 0.82 7.85 10.90
CA ALA A 22 0.29 7.11 9.75
C ALA A 22 1.33 7.04 8.61
N GLU A 23 2.10 8.10 8.39
CA GLU A 23 3.22 8.12 7.43
C GLU A 23 4.34 7.18 7.82
N ALA A 24 4.88 7.28 9.04
CA ALA A 24 5.97 6.40 9.50
C ALA A 24 5.59 4.91 9.44
N PHE A 25 4.29 4.63 9.60
CA PHE A 25 3.72 3.30 9.50
C PHE A 25 3.60 2.82 8.03
N ALA A 26 3.15 3.71 7.14
CA ALA A 26 3.16 3.45 5.70
C ALA A 26 4.58 3.27 5.15
N ARG A 27 5.57 4.02 5.65
CA ARG A 27 7.00 3.84 5.32
C ARG A 27 7.47 2.43 5.64
N ASP A 28 7.31 1.98 6.89
CA ASP A 28 7.67 0.62 7.32
C ASP A 28 6.96 -0.47 6.48
N THR A 29 5.68 -0.28 6.15
CA THR A 29 4.93 -1.20 5.28
C THR A 29 5.51 -1.26 3.85
N VAL A 30 5.83 -0.12 3.25
CA VAL A 30 6.38 -0.01 1.88
C VAL A 30 7.83 -0.48 1.82
N GLU A 31 8.63 -0.15 2.82
CA GLU A 31 10.01 -0.61 2.96
C GLU A 31 10.07 -2.14 3.02
N ARG A 32 9.21 -2.77 3.82
CA ARG A 32 9.08 -4.25 3.87
C ARG A 32 8.76 -4.84 2.50
N LEU A 33 7.85 -4.23 1.74
CA LEU A 33 7.48 -4.69 0.40
C LEU A 33 8.63 -4.59 -0.61
N LEU A 34 9.31 -3.46 -0.66
CA LEU A 34 10.44 -3.26 -1.58
C LEU A 34 11.67 -4.09 -1.16
N ALA A 35 11.90 -4.24 0.13
CA ALA A 35 12.92 -5.14 0.68
C ALA A 35 12.59 -6.63 0.45
N ALA A 36 11.32 -7.02 0.38
CA ALA A 36 10.92 -8.40 0.07
C ALA A 36 11.03 -8.69 -1.43
N MET A 37 10.56 -7.76 -2.28
CA MET A 37 10.74 -7.85 -3.74
C MET A 37 12.22 -7.99 -4.12
N THR A 38 13.10 -7.18 -3.55
CA THR A 38 14.56 -7.25 -3.82
C THR A 38 15.27 -8.49 -3.26
N ARG A 39 14.71 -9.16 -2.24
CA ARG A 39 15.29 -10.39 -1.64
C ARG A 39 14.68 -11.70 -2.16
N HIS A 40 13.43 -11.67 -2.63
CA HIS A 40 12.63 -12.87 -2.91
C HIS A 40 11.92 -12.84 -4.27
N GLY A 41 11.90 -11.72 -5.00
CA GLY A 41 11.21 -11.60 -6.29
C GLY A 41 9.69 -11.74 -6.19
N SER A 42 9.12 -11.28 -5.08
CA SER A 42 7.72 -11.45 -4.68
C SER A 42 7.30 -10.40 -3.64
N PHE A 43 6.20 -9.69 -3.88
CA PHE A 43 5.55 -8.84 -2.86
C PHE A 43 4.70 -9.66 -1.87
N ALA A 44 4.13 -10.78 -2.31
CA ALA A 44 3.27 -11.65 -1.51
C ALA A 44 3.93 -12.12 -0.19
N ASP A 45 5.26 -12.20 -0.15
CA ASP A 45 6.00 -12.73 1.00
C ASP A 45 6.45 -11.65 2.00
N ALA A 46 6.16 -10.38 1.74
CA ALA A 46 6.70 -9.23 2.49
C ALA A 46 6.22 -9.07 3.94
N VAL A 47 5.00 -9.52 4.23
CA VAL A 47 4.29 -9.24 5.49
C VAL A 47 3.75 -10.50 6.18
N GLN A 48 4.15 -11.69 5.71
CA GLN A 48 3.73 -12.96 6.32
C GLN A 48 4.26 -13.03 7.77
N GLY A 49 3.35 -12.96 8.75
CA GLY A 49 3.70 -12.96 10.18
C GLY A 49 4.12 -11.60 10.74
N ALA A 50 3.91 -10.50 10.01
CA ALA A 50 4.12 -9.15 10.54
C ALA A 50 3.13 -8.86 11.70
N PRO A 51 3.58 -8.38 12.88
CA PRO A 51 2.70 -8.15 14.02
C PRO A 51 1.51 -7.23 13.71
N GLY A 52 0.31 -7.66 14.09
CA GLY A 52 -0.94 -6.91 13.93
C GLY A 52 -1.58 -6.94 12.53
N PHE A 53 -0.93 -7.55 11.53
CA PHE A 53 -1.55 -7.81 10.24
C PHE A 53 -2.37 -9.11 10.27
N ASP A 54 -3.68 -8.97 10.07
CA ASP A 54 -4.55 -10.08 9.68
C ASP A 54 -4.26 -10.41 8.20
N SER A 55 -4.10 -11.69 7.85
CA SER A 55 -3.78 -12.11 6.47
C SER A 55 -4.61 -13.32 6.02
N ASN A 56 -5.01 -13.30 4.75
CA ASN A 56 -5.71 -14.38 4.06
C ASN A 56 -5.05 -14.63 2.70
N VAL A 57 -5.12 -15.87 2.20
CA VAL A 57 -4.51 -16.28 0.91
C VAL A 57 -5.60 -16.80 -0.01
N LEU A 58 -5.65 -16.25 -1.23
CA LEU A 58 -6.61 -16.62 -2.26
C LEU A 58 -6.07 -17.79 -3.12
N PRO A 59 -6.94 -18.53 -3.84
CA PRO A 59 -6.54 -19.76 -4.55
C PRO A 59 -5.51 -19.58 -5.69
N ASP A 60 -5.28 -18.35 -6.12
CA ASP A 60 -4.31 -17.93 -7.14
C ASP A 60 -2.95 -17.49 -6.56
N GLY A 61 -2.79 -17.50 -5.22
CA GLY A 61 -1.61 -17.03 -4.53
C GLY A 61 -1.60 -15.53 -4.21
N ILE A 62 -2.65 -14.78 -4.58
CA ILE A 62 -2.84 -13.40 -4.11
C ILE A 62 -3.10 -13.44 -2.60
N ARG A 63 -2.46 -12.54 -1.85
CA ARG A 63 -2.70 -12.36 -0.41
C ARG A 63 -3.48 -11.09 -0.14
N LEU A 64 -4.52 -11.19 0.66
CA LEU A 64 -5.23 -10.06 1.24
C LEU A 64 -4.70 -9.85 2.66
N VAL A 65 -4.21 -8.65 2.95
CA VAL A 65 -3.66 -8.31 4.27
C VAL A 65 -4.30 -7.03 4.78
N SER A 66 -4.59 -6.95 6.08
CA SER A 66 -5.15 -5.74 6.69
C SER A 66 -4.65 -5.57 8.12
N HIS A 67 -4.53 -4.33 8.59
CA HIS A 67 -4.14 -4.05 9.97
C HIS A 67 -5.12 -3.02 10.57
N ARG A 68 -6.10 -3.53 11.32
CA ARG A 68 -7.26 -2.78 11.82
C ARG A 68 -6.93 -1.49 12.58
N ALA A 69 -5.83 -1.46 13.35
CA ALA A 69 -5.43 -0.26 14.09
C ALA A 69 -4.57 0.76 13.30
N GLN A 70 -4.23 0.48 12.02
CA GLN A 70 -3.69 1.47 11.08
C GLN A 70 -4.81 2.06 10.21
N MET A 71 -5.86 1.27 9.95
CA MET A 71 -6.77 1.43 8.79
C MET A 71 -5.99 1.38 7.47
N THR A 72 -5.17 0.33 7.35
CA THR A 72 -4.38 -0.04 6.16
C THR A 72 -4.74 -1.44 5.70
N GLY A 73 -4.85 -1.63 4.39
CA GLY A 73 -4.95 -2.92 3.74
C GLY A 73 -4.07 -3.01 2.49
N ALA A 74 -3.77 -4.22 2.04
CA ALA A 74 -3.12 -4.44 0.75
C ALA A 74 -3.54 -5.76 0.09
N VAL A 75 -3.49 -5.75 -1.24
CA VAL A 75 -3.64 -6.90 -2.14
C VAL A 75 -2.26 -7.18 -2.73
N LEU A 76 -1.66 -8.31 -2.38
CA LEU A 76 -0.27 -8.63 -2.70
C LEU A 76 -0.21 -9.85 -3.63
N ALA A 77 0.18 -9.63 -4.88
CA ALA A 77 0.55 -10.68 -5.82
C ALA A 77 2.08 -10.87 -5.83
N ARG A 78 2.62 -11.56 -6.83
CA ARG A 78 4.07 -11.71 -6.99
C ARG A 78 4.73 -10.40 -7.42
N ASP A 79 4.32 -9.86 -8.56
CA ASP A 79 4.91 -8.70 -9.24
C ASP A 79 4.18 -7.37 -8.99
N THR A 80 3.03 -7.44 -8.32
CA THR A 80 2.12 -6.31 -8.13
C THR A 80 1.64 -6.26 -6.68
N ALA A 81 1.62 -5.07 -6.08
CA ALA A 81 1.04 -4.82 -4.77
C ALA A 81 0.15 -3.57 -4.82
N GLY A 82 -1.13 -3.70 -4.45
CA GLY A 82 -2.06 -2.58 -4.30
C GLY A 82 -2.35 -2.33 -2.83
N LEU A 83 -1.90 -1.20 -2.28
CA LEU A 83 -2.10 -0.79 -0.90
C LEU A 83 -3.21 0.27 -0.78
N SER A 84 -3.84 0.33 0.38
CA SER A 84 -4.90 1.28 0.73
C SER A 84 -4.68 1.83 2.14
N PHE A 85 -4.62 3.16 2.29
CA PHE A 85 -4.35 3.86 3.54
C PHE A 85 -5.42 4.92 3.83
N ALA A 86 -6.22 4.76 4.90
CA ALA A 86 -7.16 5.79 5.31
C ALA A 86 -6.44 7.06 5.83
N GLY A 87 -6.85 8.24 5.34
CA GLY A 87 -6.33 9.53 5.81
C GLY A 87 -4.94 9.95 5.30
N LEU A 88 -4.32 9.22 4.37
CA LEU A 88 -3.21 9.71 3.54
C LEU A 88 -3.74 10.27 2.20
N THR A 89 -2.93 11.06 1.50
CA THR A 89 -3.21 11.57 0.13
C THR A 89 -2.14 11.04 -0.82
N ALA A 90 -2.35 11.15 -2.14
CA ALA A 90 -1.35 10.81 -3.15
C ALA A 90 -0.04 11.57 -2.92
N GLU A 91 -0.10 12.88 -2.63
CA GLU A 91 1.07 13.72 -2.34
C GLU A 91 1.85 13.22 -1.11
N ARG A 92 1.16 12.83 -0.02
CA ARG A 92 1.80 12.27 1.19
C ARG A 92 2.31 10.85 0.97
N LEU A 93 1.65 10.04 0.14
CA LEU A 93 2.15 8.73 -0.27
C LEU A 93 3.39 8.86 -1.17
N ALA A 94 3.44 9.88 -2.03
CA ALA A 94 4.58 10.16 -2.89
C ALA A 94 5.79 10.71 -2.11
N HIS A 95 5.62 11.85 -1.44
CA HIS A 95 6.72 12.62 -0.87
C HIS A 95 7.03 12.31 0.59
N ASP A 96 6.02 11.89 1.36
CA ASP A 96 6.15 11.58 2.78
C ASP A 96 6.13 10.07 3.08
N VAL A 97 6.11 9.20 2.06
CA VAL A 97 6.22 7.73 2.21
C VAL A 97 7.17 7.12 1.19
N MET A 98 6.90 7.23 -0.10
CA MET A 98 7.72 6.61 -1.15
C MET A 98 9.11 7.27 -1.28
N ASP A 99 9.18 8.60 -1.39
CA ASP A 99 10.45 9.33 -1.58
C ASP A 99 11.51 9.04 -0.50
N PRO A 100 11.19 8.98 0.81
CA PRO A 100 12.14 8.53 1.84
C PRO A 100 12.60 7.08 1.61
N VAL A 101 11.68 6.14 1.46
CA VAL A 101 12.00 4.71 1.33
C VAL A 101 12.83 4.42 0.08
N LEU A 102 12.60 5.14 -1.03
CA LEU A 102 13.41 4.99 -2.24
C LEU A 102 14.84 5.52 -2.05
N ARG A 103 15.03 6.63 -1.33
CA ARG A 103 16.37 7.15 -0.99
C ARG A 103 17.10 6.19 -0.06
N ASP A 104 16.41 5.65 0.94
CA ASP A 104 17.01 4.77 1.96
C ASP A 104 17.37 3.38 1.39
N LEU A 105 16.58 2.84 0.46
CA LEU A 105 16.83 1.52 -0.16
C LEU A 105 17.67 1.56 -1.45
N PHE A 106 17.62 2.64 -2.23
CA PHE A 106 18.24 2.72 -3.56
C PHE A 106 19.14 3.95 -3.78
N GLY A 107 19.16 4.91 -2.87
CA GLY A 107 19.95 6.16 -2.99
C GLY A 107 19.30 7.24 -3.86
N GLU A 108 18.10 7.00 -4.41
CA GLU A 108 17.43 7.88 -5.38
C GLU A 108 16.04 8.32 -4.92
N ALA A 109 15.63 9.53 -5.30
CA ALA A 109 14.25 9.99 -5.15
C ALA A 109 13.43 9.69 -6.42
N ALA A 110 12.11 9.59 -6.30
CA ALA A 110 11.26 9.27 -7.44
C ALA A 110 11.07 10.46 -8.40
N HIS A 111 11.13 10.18 -9.70
CA HIS A 111 10.78 11.14 -10.75
C HIS A 111 9.25 11.13 -10.99
N TRP A 112 8.54 11.88 -10.15
CA TRP A 112 7.08 11.97 -10.17
C TRP A 112 6.51 12.69 -11.41
N ARG A 113 5.33 12.25 -11.85
CA ARG A 113 4.51 12.84 -12.93
C ARG A 113 3.05 12.81 -12.53
N GLY A 114 2.34 13.92 -12.73
CA GLY A 114 0.97 14.12 -12.27
C GLY A 114 0.87 15.31 -11.33
N MET A 115 -0.30 15.49 -10.71
CA MET A 115 -0.59 16.59 -9.77
C MET A 115 -1.70 16.18 -8.81
N GLY A 116 -1.54 16.47 -7.51
CA GLY A 116 -2.61 16.46 -6.51
C GLY A 116 -3.28 15.11 -6.26
N ALA A 117 -4.28 14.79 -7.07
CA ALA A 117 -5.10 13.58 -6.91
C ALA A 117 -4.40 12.31 -7.43
N LEU A 118 -3.50 12.41 -8.42
CA LEU A 118 -2.80 11.28 -9.00
C LEU A 118 -1.34 11.63 -9.27
N LEU A 119 -0.42 10.82 -8.74
CA LEU A 119 1.02 10.92 -8.91
C LEU A 119 1.58 9.56 -9.31
N THR A 120 2.20 9.49 -10.49
CA THR A 120 2.85 8.30 -11.05
C THR A 120 4.35 8.49 -11.05
N GLY A 121 5.12 7.41 -10.99
CA GLY A 121 6.56 7.46 -11.17
C GLY A 121 7.18 6.11 -11.47
N MET A 122 8.49 6.13 -11.65
CA MET A 122 9.29 4.97 -12.03
C MET A 122 10.67 5.08 -11.39
N LEU A 123 11.21 3.94 -10.97
CA LEU A 123 12.61 3.75 -10.61
C LEU A 123 13.15 2.59 -11.43
N GLU A 124 14.26 2.82 -12.12
CA GLU A 124 14.95 1.80 -12.91
C GLU A 124 16.34 1.59 -12.33
N THR A 125 16.60 0.38 -11.84
CA THR A 125 17.90 -0.03 -11.30
C THR A 125 18.44 -1.22 -12.12
N PRO A 126 19.73 -1.59 -11.99
CA PRO A 126 20.30 -2.76 -12.67
C PRO A 126 19.72 -4.14 -12.26
N ARG A 127 18.67 -4.19 -11.41
CA ARG A 127 18.02 -5.42 -10.91
C ARG A 127 16.50 -5.34 -10.81
N LEU A 128 15.91 -4.16 -10.99
CA LEU A 128 14.50 -3.89 -10.73
C LEU A 128 14.03 -2.70 -11.57
N LEU A 129 13.00 -2.92 -12.38
CA LEU A 129 12.18 -1.84 -12.96
C LEU A 129 10.89 -1.76 -12.15
N LEU A 130 10.82 -0.78 -11.26
CA LEU A 130 9.67 -0.50 -10.40
C LEU A 130 8.86 0.66 -10.97
N ARG A 131 7.56 0.45 -11.16
CA ARG A 131 6.56 1.48 -11.43
C ARG A 131 5.70 1.66 -10.19
N PHE A 132 5.28 2.88 -9.93
CA PHE A 132 4.43 3.18 -8.78
C PHE A 132 3.43 4.30 -9.06
N GLU A 133 2.28 4.21 -8.42
CA GLU A 133 1.14 5.10 -8.62
C GLU A 133 0.45 5.37 -7.29
N CYS A 134 0.36 6.65 -6.92
CA CYS A 134 -0.29 7.17 -5.73
C CYS A 134 -1.57 7.89 -6.14
N GLU A 135 -2.74 7.43 -5.68
CA GLU A 135 -4.05 8.05 -5.96
C GLU A 135 -4.72 8.52 -4.66
N THR A 136 -5.34 9.70 -4.66
CA THR A 136 -6.20 10.19 -3.56
C THR A 136 -7.64 9.77 -3.83
N ALA A 137 -8.09 8.71 -3.16
CA ALA A 137 -9.30 7.97 -3.52
C ALA A 137 -10.24 7.72 -2.33
N LEU A 138 -11.36 7.05 -2.63
CA LEU A 138 -12.10 6.30 -1.61
C LEU A 138 -11.53 4.87 -1.57
N VAL A 139 -11.06 4.45 -0.41
CA VAL A 139 -10.37 3.16 -0.18
C VAL A 139 -11.08 2.35 0.90
N ASP A 140 -11.14 1.03 0.74
CA ASP A 140 -11.61 0.09 1.76
C ASP A 140 -10.41 -0.72 2.30
N PRO A 141 -9.70 -0.21 3.32
CA PRO A 141 -8.48 -0.85 3.82
C PRO A 141 -8.74 -2.12 4.64
N LEU A 142 -10.00 -2.51 4.89
CA LEU A 142 -10.35 -3.72 5.64
C LEU A 142 -11.12 -4.75 4.80
N PHE A 143 -11.35 -4.47 3.50
CA PHE A 143 -12.14 -5.30 2.58
C PHE A 143 -13.56 -5.62 3.11
N GLY A 144 -14.15 -4.68 3.85
CA GLY A 144 -15.45 -4.82 4.53
C GLY A 144 -16.64 -4.12 3.87
N GLY A 145 -16.41 -3.37 2.79
CA GLY A 145 -17.37 -2.49 2.12
C GLY A 145 -17.41 -1.05 2.65
N ASP A 146 -16.63 -0.72 3.68
CA ASP A 146 -16.59 0.62 4.30
C ASP A 146 -15.58 1.53 3.57
N ALA A 147 -16.06 2.25 2.55
CA ALA A 147 -15.23 3.17 1.77
C ALA A 147 -14.86 4.46 2.55
N LEU A 148 -13.57 4.67 2.77
CA LEU A 148 -12.99 5.78 3.54
C LEU A 148 -12.18 6.72 2.64
N ARG A 149 -12.10 8.01 3.01
CA ARG A 149 -11.16 8.94 2.33
C ARG A 149 -9.73 8.57 2.68
N GLY A 150 -8.88 8.42 1.68
CA GLY A 150 -7.50 8.03 1.86
C GLY A 150 -6.71 8.05 0.56
N GLY A 151 -5.64 7.26 0.54
CA GLY A 151 -4.81 7.09 -0.64
C GLY A 151 -4.59 5.62 -0.97
N ALA A 152 -4.59 5.32 -2.27
CA ALA A 152 -4.10 4.06 -2.81
C ALA A 152 -2.63 4.23 -3.23
N LEU A 153 -1.84 3.18 -3.04
CA LEU A 153 -0.48 3.07 -3.59
C LEU A 153 -0.37 1.75 -4.34
N ILE A 154 -0.18 1.81 -5.65
CA ILE A 154 0.08 0.63 -6.48
C ILE A 154 1.59 0.57 -6.74
N LEU A 155 2.18 -0.60 -6.51
CA LEU A 155 3.56 -0.96 -6.87
C LEU A 155 3.50 -2.06 -7.93
N GLN A 156 4.26 -1.91 -9.01
CA GLN A 156 4.34 -2.89 -10.11
C GLN A 156 5.79 -3.08 -10.53
N THR A 157 6.21 -4.34 -10.70
CA THR A 157 7.52 -4.68 -11.23
C THR A 157 7.40 -5.34 -12.58
N ALA A 158 8.07 -4.80 -13.60
CA ALA A 158 8.23 -5.51 -14.86
C ALA A 158 9.39 -6.51 -14.75
N PRO A 159 9.30 -7.72 -15.34
CA PRO A 159 10.45 -8.61 -15.46
C PRO A 159 11.47 -8.00 -16.41
N GLN A 160 12.48 -7.32 -15.85
CA GLN A 160 13.69 -6.97 -16.59
C GLN A 160 14.24 -8.25 -17.22
N HIS A 161 14.29 -8.28 -18.55
CA HIS A 161 14.83 -9.43 -19.26
C HIS A 161 16.30 -9.57 -18.87
N ALA A 162 16.66 -10.75 -18.36
CA ALA A 162 18.07 -11.06 -18.14
C ALA A 162 18.83 -10.91 -19.47
N PRO A 163 20.02 -10.30 -19.48
CA PRO A 163 20.84 -10.27 -20.69
C PRO A 163 21.10 -11.70 -21.14
N LEU A 164 20.83 -11.97 -22.42
CA LEU A 164 21.22 -13.23 -23.06
C LEU A 164 22.75 -13.24 -23.14
N HIS A 165 23.37 -14.01 -22.26
CA HIS A 165 24.80 -14.32 -22.23
C HIS A 165 25.12 -15.53 -23.12
#